data_AF-A0A818S5U0-F1
#
_entry.id   AF-A0A818S5U0-F1
#
_cell.length_a   1.000
_cell.length_b   1.000
_cell.length_c   1.000
_cell.angle_alpha   90.00
_cell.angle_beta   90.00
_cell.angle_gamma   90.00
#
_symmetry.space_group_name_H-M   'P 1'
#
loop_
_entity.id
_entity.type
_entity.pdbx_description
1 polymer ?
#
loop_
_entity_poly.entity_id
_entity_poly.type
_entity_poly.pdbx_seq_one_letter_code
_entity_poly.pdbx_strand_id
1 'polypeptide(L)'
;MHIIIHIILIFVLLIIIVQSQGGGGGGGGGGGGGRSGSNQSYVNPCLTFECELAVFVLKIVGVLLAGVAIVWAIRSRIRQCTGGKPPVDNTAFINQNSRQNVNSQNDPFVDGIWSSRYFQYNKWHTSNQLSLSFNRYSYQVSGEGTDEIGSYTIDGIFCMKTLRMGLTKIYQARTGDLTENFGHTVTIQLIWDLKRNRFKGKWYTQTNKYRGEDKFELNFEASAPLIETNNRTWQPGIPVV
;
A
#
# COMPACT_ATOMS: atom_id res chain seq x y z
N MET A 1 29.96 35.87 -2.21
CA MET A 1 29.83 34.52 -2.81
C MET A 1 29.62 33.41 -1.78
N HIS A 2 30.32 33.42 -0.63
CA HIS A 2 30.20 32.40 0.43
C HIS A 2 28.78 32.25 1.01
N ILE A 3 28.06 33.37 1.21
CA ILE A 3 26.69 33.37 1.76
C ILE A 3 25.69 32.67 0.83
N ILE A 4 25.79 32.89 -0.48
CA ILE A 4 24.89 32.27 -1.46
C ILE A 4 25.09 30.76 -1.47
N ILE A 5 26.34 30.30 -1.37
CA ILE A 5 26.67 28.87 -1.30
C ILE A 5 26.07 28.26 -0.03
N HIS A 6 26.16 28.93 1.12
CA HIS A 6 25.55 28.44 2.36
C HIS A 6 24.02 28.41 2.29
N ILE A 7 23.37 29.42 1.69
CA ILE A 7 21.92 29.42 1.48
C ILE A 7 21.50 28.25 0.59
N ILE A 8 22.22 27.99 -0.51
CA ILE A 8 21.95 26.84 -1.40
C ILE A 8 22.16 25.52 -0.65
N LEU A 9 23.22 25.39 0.15
CA LEU A 9 23.50 24.19 0.94
C LEU A 9 22.41 23.92 1.98
N ILE A 10 21.97 24.95 2.70
CA ILE A 10 20.86 24.85 3.67
C ILE A 10 19.57 24.46 2.95
N PHE A 11 19.32 25.01 1.77
CA PHE A 11 18.15 24.69 0.96
C PHE A 11 18.15 23.22 0.49
N VAL A 12 19.29 22.72 0.00
CA VAL A 12 19.46 21.30 -0.38
C VAL A 12 19.28 20.39 0.84
N LEU A 13 19.85 20.76 1.99
CA LEU A 13 19.73 19.98 3.24
C LEU A 13 18.27 19.91 3.72
N LEU A 14 17.53 21.03 3.68
CA LEU A 14 16.11 21.07 4.02
C LEU A 14 15.26 20.18 3.12
N ILE A 15 15.53 20.16 1.81
CA ILE A 15 14.84 19.26 0.86
C ILE A 15 15.07 17.80 1.25
N ILE A 16 16.29 17.42 1.63
CA ILE A 16 16.63 16.04 2.04
C ILE A 16 15.93 15.67 3.35
N ILE A 17 15.93 16.57 4.34
CA ILE A 17 15.29 16.31 5.64
C ILE A 17 13.78 16.12 5.49
N VAL A 18 13.12 16.95 4.66
CA VAL A 18 11.68 16.84 4.37
C VAL A 18 11.31 15.52 3.72
N GLN A 19 12.22 14.88 2.97
CA GLN A 19 12.00 13.54 2.44
C GLN A 19 12.24 12.42 3.47
N SER A 20 12.95 12.70 4.56
CA SER A 20 13.36 11.68 5.55
C SER A 20 12.40 11.50 6.73
N GLN A 21 11.53 12.47 7.02
CA GLN A 21 10.68 12.42 8.21
C GLN A 21 9.22 12.15 7.87
N GLY A 22 8.90 10.85 7.76
CA GLY A 22 7.55 10.38 8.01
C GLY A 22 7.32 10.36 9.52
N GLY A 23 6.57 11.33 10.05
CA GLY A 23 6.20 11.38 11.46
C GLY A 23 5.14 12.44 11.71
N GLY A 24 4.05 12.05 12.38
CA GLY A 24 2.79 12.78 12.48
C GLY A 24 2.84 14.10 13.25
N GLY A 25 1.87 14.96 12.96
CA GLY A 25 1.62 16.21 13.69
C GLY A 25 0.19 16.21 14.25
N GLY A 26 0.09 16.24 15.57
CA GLY A 26 -1.12 16.53 16.32
C GLY A 26 -1.30 18.04 16.51
N GLY A 27 -2.55 18.49 16.49
CA GLY A 27 -2.92 19.89 16.69
C GLY A 27 -3.06 20.26 18.16
N GLY A 28 -2.86 21.55 18.43
CA GLY A 28 -3.17 22.19 19.72
C GLY A 28 -3.38 23.68 19.51
N GLY A 29 -4.62 24.13 19.73
CA GLY A 29 -4.98 25.54 19.82
C GLY A 29 -4.94 26.03 21.27
N GLY A 30 -4.84 27.34 21.43
CA GLY A 30 -4.96 28.02 22.73
C GLY A 30 -4.72 29.51 22.56
N GLY A 31 -5.78 30.31 22.69
CA GLY A 31 -5.72 31.76 22.74
C GLY A 31 -5.68 32.31 24.17
N GLY A 32 -5.58 33.63 24.28
CA GLY A 32 -6.06 34.38 25.44
C GLY A 32 -5.12 35.47 25.97
N GLY A 33 -5.68 36.68 26.10
CA GLY A 33 -5.41 37.57 27.24
C GLY A 33 -4.40 38.69 27.00
N GLY A 34 -4.90 39.91 26.82
CA GLY A 34 -4.08 41.11 26.62
C GLY A 34 -3.58 41.77 27.92
N ARG A 35 -3.01 42.97 27.76
CA ARG A 35 -3.08 44.07 28.74
C ARG A 35 -2.64 45.40 28.12
N SER A 36 -3.36 46.45 28.55
CA SER A 36 -3.12 47.87 28.34
C SER A 36 -1.78 48.37 28.87
N GLY A 37 -1.23 49.34 28.14
CA GLY A 37 -0.86 50.63 28.72
C GLY A 37 0.61 50.84 29.08
N SER A 38 1.33 51.51 28.18
CA SER A 38 2.26 52.60 28.52
C SER A 38 2.74 53.29 27.24
N ASN A 39 2.46 54.59 27.12
CA ASN A 39 3.11 55.50 26.17
C ASN A 39 4.59 55.58 26.54
N GLN A 40 5.45 54.91 25.78
CA GLN A 40 6.90 55.06 25.90
C GLN A 40 7.46 55.37 24.51
N SER A 41 7.68 56.66 24.26
CA SER A 41 8.42 57.17 23.11
C SER A 41 9.89 56.75 23.23
N TYR A 42 10.22 55.54 22.78
CA TYR A 42 11.59 55.16 22.46
C TYR A 42 11.82 55.38 20.96
N VAL A 43 12.38 56.54 20.64
CA VAL A 43 13.09 56.74 19.37
C VAL A 43 14.37 55.89 19.44
N ASN A 44 14.35 54.72 18.83
CA ASN A 44 15.54 53.90 18.58
C ASN A 44 15.85 53.94 17.07
N PRO A 45 16.77 54.81 16.62
CA PRO A 45 17.31 54.74 15.29
C PRO A 45 18.53 53.81 15.32
N CYS A 46 18.28 52.51 15.22
CA CYS A 46 19.31 51.54 14.85
C CYS A 46 18.82 50.74 13.64
N LEU A 47 18.49 51.50 12.59
CA LEU A 47 18.06 51.01 11.28
C LEU A 47 19.19 51.23 10.29
N THR A 48 20.18 50.34 10.25
CA THR A 48 20.94 50.15 9.01
C THR A 48 21.33 48.69 8.87
N PHE A 49 20.92 48.08 7.77
CA PHE A 49 21.26 46.74 7.28
C PHE A 49 20.70 45.51 8.02
N GLU A 50 20.80 45.40 9.35
CA GLU A 50 20.41 44.15 10.04
C GLU A 50 18.89 43.90 10.05
N CYS A 51 18.08 44.96 10.16
CA CYS A 51 16.62 44.84 10.10
C CYS A 51 16.11 44.46 8.71
N GLU A 52 16.70 44.98 7.63
CA GLU A 52 16.28 44.62 6.26
C GLU A 52 16.60 43.17 5.95
N LEU A 53 17.75 42.67 6.41
CA LEU A 53 18.11 41.27 6.28
C LEU A 53 17.14 40.36 7.05
N ALA A 54 16.75 40.72 8.27
CA ALA A 54 15.80 39.95 9.06
C ALA A 54 14.41 39.86 8.38
N VAL A 55 13.90 40.97 7.84
CA VAL A 55 12.64 41.00 7.08
C VAL A 55 12.74 40.15 5.81
N PHE A 56 13.87 40.22 5.11
CA PHE A 56 14.13 39.41 3.91
C PHE A 56 14.13 37.90 4.23
N VAL A 57 14.83 37.49 5.30
CA VAL A 57 14.88 36.09 5.75
C VAL A 57 13.48 35.60 6.15
N LEU A 58 12.70 36.39 6.90
CA LEU A 58 11.34 36.03 7.28
C LEU A 58 10.42 35.80 6.08
N LYS A 59 10.54 36.62 5.02
CA LYS A 59 9.78 36.43 3.77
C LYS A 59 10.14 35.11 3.09
N ILE A 60 11.43 34.78 2.99
CA ILE A 60 11.89 33.52 2.40
C ILE A 60 11.31 32.34 3.19
N VAL A 61 11.46 32.34 4.50
CA VAL A 61 10.93 31.28 5.36
C VAL A 61 9.42 31.13 5.19
N GLY A 62 8.68 32.25 5.15
CA GLY A 62 7.25 32.27 4.90
C GLY A 62 6.85 31.62 3.56
N VAL A 63 7.55 31.95 2.48
CA VAL A 63 7.31 31.35 1.15
C VAL A 63 7.60 29.84 1.15
N LEU A 64 8.66 29.41 1.83
CA LEU A 64 9.01 27.99 1.93
C LEU A 64 7.96 27.19 2.70
N LEU A 65 7.52 27.68 3.86
CA LEU A 65 6.48 27.03 4.66
C LEU A 65 5.15 26.96 3.89
N ALA A 66 4.77 28.03 3.19
CA ALA A 66 3.60 28.03 2.33
C ALA A 66 3.73 27.01 1.18
N GLY A 67 4.90 26.93 0.54
CA GLY A 67 5.19 25.95 -0.51
C GLY A 67 5.05 24.50 -0.02
N VAL A 68 5.63 24.18 1.15
CA VAL A 68 5.50 22.86 1.77
C VAL A 68 4.05 22.53 2.11
N ALA A 69 3.31 23.48 2.67
CA ALA A 69 1.89 23.30 2.99
C ALA A 69 1.03 23.05 1.74
N ILE A 70 1.28 23.79 0.65
CA ILE A 70 0.59 23.60 -0.64
C ILE A 70 0.90 22.22 -1.22
N VAL A 71 2.17 21.82 -1.28
CA VAL A 71 2.57 20.49 -1.78
C VAL A 71 1.93 19.39 -0.94
N TRP A 72 1.92 19.53 0.39
CA TRP A 72 1.26 18.59 1.29
C TRP A 72 -0.25 18.53 1.05
N ALA A 73 -0.92 19.67 0.89
CA ALA A 73 -2.36 19.74 0.60
C ALA A 73 -2.70 19.10 -0.76
N ILE A 74 -1.92 19.36 -1.80
CA ILE A 74 -2.07 18.72 -3.12
C ILE A 74 -1.90 17.21 -3.00
N ARG A 75 -0.83 16.76 -2.34
CA ARG A 75 -0.54 15.33 -2.16
C ARG A 75 -1.62 14.62 -1.34
N SER A 76 -2.11 15.27 -0.29
CA SER A 76 -3.22 14.78 0.54
C SER A 76 -4.50 14.66 -0.29
N ARG A 77 -4.82 15.67 -1.10
CA ARG A 77 -6.00 15.64 -1.98
C ARG A 77 -5.89 14.57 -3.06
N ILE A 78 -4.73 14.42 -3.70
CA ILE A 78 -4.49 13.33 -4.65
C ILE A 78 -4.70 11.98 -3.97
N ARG A 79 -4.12 11.77 -2.78
CA ARG A 79 -4.31 10.52 -2.01
C ARG A 79 -5.78 10.28 -1.65
N GLN A 80 -6.56 11.30 -1.32
CA GLN A 80 -7.99 11.14 -1.07
C GLN A 80 -8.77 10.76 -2.34
N CYS A 81 -8.39 11.31 -3.49
CA CYS A 81 -9.02 11.02 -4.78
C CYS A 81 -8.65 9.63 -5.32
N THR A 82 -7.40 9.20 -5.17
CA THR A 82 -6.89 7.94 -5.73
C THR A 82 -6.75 6.81 -4.71
N GLY A 83 -6.98 7.09 -3.43
CA GLY A 83 -6.81 6.11 -2.35
C GLY A 83 -7.70 4.89 -2.57
N GLY A 84 -7.10 3.72 -2.45
CA GLY A 84 -7.81 2.45 -2.60
C GLY A 84 -7.96 1.94 -4.03
N LYS A 85 -7.31 2.59 -5.00
CA LYS A 85 -7.22 2.12 -6.39
C LYS A 85 -5.76 1.83 -6.75
N PRO A 86 -5.49 0.70 -7.43
CA PRO A 86 -4.16 0.46 -7.95
C PRO A 86 -3.81 1.50 -9.04
N PRO A 87 -2.53 1.90 -9.19
CA PRO A 87 -2.11 2.86 -10.22
C PRO A 87 -2.39 2.42 -11.65
N VAL A 88 -2.43 1.10 -11.86
CA VAL A 88 -2.71 0.43 -13.14
C VAL A 88 -3.55 -0.82 -12.86
N ASP A 89 -4.30 -1.31 -13.84
CA ASP A 89 -5.03 -2.58 -13.68
C ASP A 89 -4.08 -3.79 -13.61
N ASN A 90 -4.63 -4.96 -13.27
CA ASN A 90 -3.85 -6.19 -13.12
C ASN A 90 -3.15 -6.61 -14.42
N THR A 91 -3.77 -6.40 -15.58
CA THR A 91 -3.22 -6.77 -16.89
C THR A 91 -2.02 -5.91 -17.24
N ALA A 92 -2.12 -4.60 -17.05
CA ALA A 92 -1.01 -3.67 -17.22
C ALA A 92 0.10 -3.92 -16.18
N PHE A 93 -0.27 -4.23 -14.93
CA PHE A 93 0.69 -4.52 -13.86
C PHE A 93 1.59 -5.72 -14.15
N ILE A 94 1.02 -6.84 -14.63
CA ILE A 94 1.81 -8.06 -14.90
C ILE A 94 2.69 -7.92 -16.15
N ASN A 95 2.31 -7.06 -17.10
CA ASN A 95 3.02 -6.85 -18.36
C ASN A 95 4.08 -5.74 -18.28
N GLN A 96 4.15 -5.01 -17.17
CA GLN A 96 5.12 -3.94 -17.00
C GLN A 96 6.55 -4.51 -17.06
N ASN A 97 7.38 -3.94 -17.94
CA ASN A 97 8.75 -4.36 -18.20
C ASN A 97 9.58 -4.47 -16.91
N SER A 98 9.68 -5.69 -16.39
CA SER A 98 10.51 -6.02 -15.23
C SER A 98 11.79 -6.63 -15.77
N ARG A 99 12.91 -5.91 -15.68
CA ARG A 99 14.25 -6.43 -16.00
C ARG A 99 14.75 -7.32 -14.86
N GLN A 100 14.03 -8.40 -14.55
CA GLN A 100 14.59 -9.45 -13.72
C GLN A 100 15.19 -10.50 -14.65
N ASN A 101 16.51 -10.65 -14.59
CA ASN A 101 17.19 -11.83 -15.14
C ASN A 101 16.81 -13.00 -14.24
N VAL A 102 15.68 -13.63 -14.55
CA VAL A 102 15.21 -14.81 -13.84
C VAL A 102 16.03 -15.98 -14.37
N ASN A 103 17.12 -16.34 -13.67
CA ASN A 103 17.65 -17.69 -13.77
C ASN A 103 16.59 -18.61 -13.13
N SER A 104 15.71 -19.11 -13.99
CA SER A 104 14.44 -19.77 -13.72
C SER A 104 14.64 -21.19 -13.20
N GLN A 105 15.21 -21.33 -12.01
CA GLN A 105 15.35 -22.64 -11.40
C GLN A 105 14.14 -23.03 -10.54
N ASN A 106 13.37 -22.05 -10.03
CA ASN A 106 12.17 -22.29 -9.24
C ASN A 106 10.96 -21.55 -9.82
N ASP A 107 9.94 -22.30 -10.22
CA ASP A 107 8.63 -21.79 -10.61
C ASP A 107 7.81 -21.48 -9.34
N PRO A 108 7.45 -20.21 -9.07
CA PRO A 108 6.71 -19.85 -7.87
C PRO A 108 5.19 -20.07 -8.00
N PHE A 109 4.69 -20.40 -9.19
CA PHE A 109 3.26 -20.54 -9.46
C PHE A 109 2.84 -22.01 -9.32
N VAL A 110 2.70 -22.42 -8.04
CA VAL A 110 2.42 -23.79 -7.64
C VAL A 110 1.06 -23.90 -6.97
N ASP A 111 0.28 -24.89 -7.38
CA ASP A 111 -1.01 -25.20 -6.78
C ASP A 111 -0.84 -25.60 -5.31
N GLY A 112 -1.70 -25.09 -4.44
CA GLY A 112 -1.72 -25.55 -3.07
C GLY A 112 -2.32 -24.58 -2.07
N ILE A 113 -1.94 -24.81 -0.82
CA ILE A 113 -2.30 -24.00 0.33
C ILE A 113 -1.22 -22.94 0.53
N TRP A 114 -1.68 -21.71 0.63
CA TRP A 114 -0.90 -20.51 0.84
C TRP A 114 -1.36 -19.84 2.13
N SER A 115 -0.40 -19.25 2.85
CA SER A 115 -0.71 -18.28 3.89
C SER A 115 -0.72 -16.89 3.29
N SER A 116 -1.68 -16.07 3.73
CA SER A 116 -1.73 -14.66 3.35
C SER A 116 -1.72 -13.77 4.58
N ARG A 117 -1.10 -12.61 4.44
CA ARG A 117 -1.17 -11.57 5.47
C ARG A 117 -1.21 -10.19 4.84
N TYR A 118 -1.94 -9.29 5.49
CA TYR A 118 -2.09 -7.92 5.04
C TYR A 118 -1.87 -6.96 6.20
N PHE A 119 -1.41 -5.76 5.87
CA PHE A 119 -1.23 -4.69 6.85
C PHE A 119 -2.45 -3.77 6.81
N GLN A 120 -3.08 -3.54 7.95
CA GLN A 120 -4.22 -2.64 8.09
C GLN A 120 -4.23 -2.09 9.51
N TYR A 121 -4.68 -0.84 9.69
CA TYR A 121 -4.75 -0.18 11.01
C TYR A 121 -3.44 -0.27 11.83
N ASN A 122 -2.29 -0.11 11.16
CA ASN A 122 -0.95 -0.23 11.75
C ASN A 122 -0.63 -1.60 12.36
N LYS A 123 -1.33 -2.67 11.95
CA LYS A 123 -1.16 -4.03 12.42
C LYS A 123 -1.10 -5.01 11.24
N TRP A 124 -0.38 -6.12 11.43
CA TRP A 124 -0.47 -7.27 10.53
C TRP A 124 -1.65 -8.16 10.91
N HIS A 125 -2.44 -8.49 9.90
CA HIS A 125 -3.56 -9.42 9.97
C HIS A 125 -3.20 -10.65 9.14
N THR A 126 -3.43 -11.84 9.69
CA THR A 126 -3.07 -13.11 9.07
C THR A 126 -4.34 -13.87 8.71
N SER A 127 -4.40 -14.40 7.50
CA SER A 127 -5.44 -15.34 7.06
C SER A 127 -4.95 -16.76 7.28
N ASN A 128 -5.84 -17.64 7.74
CA ASN A 128 -5.47 -18.97 8.18
C ASN A 128 -5.13 -19.89 7.01
N GLN A 129 -5.94 -19.94 5.95
CA GLN A 129 -5.70 -20.81 4.79
C GLN A 129 -6.33 -20.24 3.52
N LEU A 130 -5.51 -20.10 2.47
CA LEU A 130 -5.91 -19.70 1.12
C LEU A 130 -5.48 -20.81 0.16
N SER A 131 -6.44 -21.40 -0.55
CA SER A 131 -6.15 -22.34 -1.64
C SER A 131 -5.99 -21.58 -2.94
N LEU A 132 -4.90 -21.80 -3.67
CA LEU A 132 -4.67 -21.24 -5.01
C LEU A 132 -4.41 -22.36 -6.03
N SER A 133 -5.02 -22.21 -7.20
CA SER A 133 -4.79 -23.03 -8.38
C SER A 133 -4.32 -22.15 -9.55
N PHE A 134 -3.26 -22.57 -10.22
CA PHE A 134 -2.58 -21.88 -11.31
C PHE A 134 -2.73 -22.66 -12.61
N ASN A 135 -3.47 -22.10 -13.55
CA ASN A 135 -3.53 -22.61 -14.92
C ASN A 135 -2.36 -22.03 -15.74
N ARG A 136 -1.37 -22.88 -16.01
CA ARG A 136 -0.16 -22.51 -16.77
C ARG A 136 -0.41 -22.23 -18.25
N TYR A 137 -1.50 -22.75 -18.80
CA TYR A 137 -1.84 -22.55 -20.21
C TYR A 137 -2.54 -21.22 -20.44
N SER A 138 -3.44 -20.83 -19.54
CA SER A 138 -4.17 -19.55 -19.63
C SER A 138 -3.53 -18.42 -18.81
N TYR A 139 -2.49 -18.72 -18.02
CA TYR A 139 -1.87 -17.80 -17.07
C TYR A 139 -2.86 -17.19 -16.07
N GLN A 140 -3.88 -17.98 -15.71
CA GLN A 140 -4.91 -17.60 -14.75
C GLN A 140 -4.66 -18.27 -13.41
N VAL A 141 -5.03 -17.57 -12.35
CA VAL A 141 -5.04 -18.10 -11.00
C VAL A 141 -6.45 -17.97 -10.44
N SER A 142 -6.92 -19.01 -9.78
CA SER A 142 -8.17 -19.01 -9.04
C SER A 142 -7.94 -19.55 -7.64
N GLY A 143 -8.87 -19.29 -6.73
CA GLY A 143 -8.74 -19.74 -5.36
C GLY A 143 -9.87 -19.33 -4.46
N GLU A 144 -9.79 -19.78 -3.22
CA GLU A 144 -10.74 -19.45 -2.17
C GLU A 144 -10.06 -19.49 -0.81
N GLY A 145 -10.63 -18.77 0.15
CA GLY A 145 -10.11 -18.76 1.50
C GLY A 145 -11.05 -18.08 2.48
N THR A 146 -10.59 -18.04 3.72
CA THR A 146 -11.27 -17.34 4.81
C THR A 146 -10.28 -16.50 5.62
N ASP A 147 -10.74 -15.37 6.11
CA ASP A 147 -10.04 -14.57 7.09
C ASP A 147 -11.02 -13.98 8.11
N GLU A 148 -10.54 -13.07 8.94
CA GLU A 148 -11.32 -12.36 9.95
C GLU A 148 -12.46 -11.51 9.36
N ILE A 149 -12.35 -11.05 8.11
CA ILE A 149 -13.40 -10.29 7.43
C ILE A 149 -14.47 -11.26 6.91
N GLY A 150 -14.07 -12.39 6.31
CA GLY A 150 -15.01 -13.44 5.94
C GLY A 150 -14.49 -14.41 4.90
N SER A 151 -15.41 -15.14 4.28
CA SER A 151 -15.12 -16.04 3.17
C SER A 151 -15.02 -15.27 1.86
N TYR A 152 -14.13 -15.71 0.98
CA TYR A 152 -13.90 -15.03 -0.29
C TYR A 152 -13.44 -15.99 -1.38
N THR A 153 -13.65 -15.57 -2.63
CA THR A 153 -13.01 -16.16 -3.81
C THR A 153 -11.90 -15.24 -4.31
N ILE A 154 -10.93 -15.81 -5.02
CA ILE A 154 -9.85 -15.10 -5.70
C ILE A 154 -9.84 -15.53 -7.16
N ASP A 155 -9.77 -14.56 -8.05
CA ASP A 155 -9.46 -14.75 -9.47
C ASP A 155 -8.33 -13.81 -9.87
N GLY A 156 -7.52 -14.19 -10.85
CA GLY A 156 -6.41 -13.34 -11.25
C GLY A 156 -5.64 -13.86 -12.44
N ILE A 157 -4.55 -13.13 -12.72
CA ILE A 157 -3.62 -13.42 -13.80
C ILE A 157 -2.19 -13.31 -13.28
N PHE A 158 -1.30 -14.13 -13.80
CA PHE A 158 0.11 -14.10 -13.46
C PHE A 158 0.99 -14.09 -14.72
N CYS A 159 2.25 -13.74 -14.56
CA CYS A 159 3.20 -13.74 -15.66
C CYS A 159 4.52 -14.36 -15.21
N MET A 160 4.89 -15.50 -15.83
CA MET A 160 6.12 -16.21 -15.52
C MET A 160 7.37 -15.41 -15.91
N LYS A 161 7.26 -14.52 -16.91
CA LYS A 161 8.39 -13.68 -17.37
C LYS A 161 8.71 -12.57 -16.38
N THR A 162 7.69 -11.92 -15.82
CA THR A 162 7.88 -10.77 -14.91
C THR A 162 7.84 -11.17 -13.44
N LEU A 163 7.45 -12.42 -13.15
CA LEU A 163 7.19 -12.95 -11.80
C LEU A 163 6.21 -12.08 -11.01
N ARG A 164 5.19 -11.59 -11.72
CA ARG A 164 4.13 -10.74 -11.16
C ARG A 164 2.80 -11.47 -11.19
N MET A 165 1.95 -11.09 -10.26
CA MET A 165 0.60 -11.62 -10.13
C MET A 165 -0.36 -10.50 -9.75
N GLY A 166 -1.47 -10.39 -10.48
CA GLY A 166 -2.57 -9.49 -10.18
C GLY A 166 -3.81 -10.30 -9.84
N LEU A 167 -4.34 -10.12 -8.62
CA LEU A 167 -5.49 -10.83 -8.09
C LEU A 167 -6.66 -9.88 -7.86
N THR A 168 -7.85 -10.44 -7.90
CA THR A 168 -9.13 -9.86 -7.55
C THR A 168 -9.77 -10.78 -6.52
N LYS A 169 -9.79 -10.33 -5.28
CA LYS A 169 -10.43 -11.02 -4.15
C LYS A 169 -11.84 -10.46 -3.99
N ILE A 170 -12.84 -11.34 -3.89
CA ILE A 170 -14.25 -10.96 -3.75
C ILE A 170 -14.79 -11.60 -2.48
N TYR A 171 -15.14 -10.79 -1.49
CA TYR A 171 -15.76 -11.29 -0.27
C TYR A 171 -17.21 -11.71 -0.52
N GLN A 172 -17.61 -12.82 0.09
CA GLN A 172 -19.00 -13.24 0.15
C GLN A 172 -19.70 -12.46 1.27
N ALA A 173 -20.70 -11.65 0.90
CA ALA A 173 -21.46 -10.87 1.87
C ALA A 173 -22.07 -11.77 2.96
N ARG A 174 -22.14 -11.24 4.20
CA ARG A 174 -22.71 -11.92 5.37
C ARG A 174 -21.91 -13.12 5.90
N THR A 175 -20.61 -13.18 5.61
CA THR A 175 -19.67 -14.11 6.24
C THR A 175 -18.68 -13.34 7.12
N GLY A 176 -18.13 -13.96 8.16
CA GLY A 176 -17.15 -13.30 9.05
C GLY A 176 -17.70 -12.07 9.77
N ASP A 177 -16.92 -10.98 9.79
CA ASP A 177 -17.30 -9.72 10.44
C ASP A 177 -18.33 -8.94 9.60
N LEU A 178 -19.57 -8.91 10.07
CA LEU A 178 -20.69 -8.23 9.41
C LEU A 178 -20.55 -6.70 9.37
N THR A 179 -19.67 -6.12 10.19
CA THR A 179 -19.42 -4.67 10.24
C THR A 179 -18.42 -4.22 9.18
N GLU A 180 -17.58 -5.13 8.69
CA GLU A 180 -16.59 -4.85 7.65
C GLU A 180 -16.93 -5.52 6.30
N ASN A 181 -17.56 -6.70 6.32
CA ASN A 181 -17.84 -7.49 5.13
C ASN A 181 -19.16 -7.11 4.44
N PHE A 182 -19.06 -6.13 3.56
CA PHE A 182 -20.15 -5.73 2.66
C PHE A 182 -20.16 -6.46 1.31
N GLY A 183 -19.44 -7.59 1.17
CA GLY A 183 -19.29 -8.29 -0.10
C GLY A 183 -18.50 -7.50 -1.14
N HIS A 184 -17.42 -6.86 -0.71
CA HIS A 184 -16.64 -5.94 -1.54
C HIS A 184 -15.47 -6.63 -2.25
N THR A 185 -14.93 -5.94 -3.25
CA THR A 185 -13.78 -6.39 -4.04
C THR A 185 -12.48 -5.75 -3.53
N VAL A 186 -11.41 -6.55 -3.50
CA VAL A 186 -10.05 -6.13 -3.18
C VAL A 186 -9.14 -6.51 -4.34
N THR A 187 -8.45 -5.55 -4.92
CA THR A 187 -7.41 -5.79 -5.92
C THR A 187 -6.07 -5.99 -5.23
N ILE A 188 -5.30 -6.99 -5.63
CA ILE A 188 -3.99 -7.30 -5.02
C ILE A 188 -2.95 -7.41 -6.13
N GLN A 189 -1.84 -6.70 -5.99
CA GLN A 189 -0.75 -6.70 -6.98
C GLN A 189 0.55 -7.10 -6.31
N LEU A 190 1.14 -8.20 -6.79
CA LEU A 190 2.22 -8.91 -6.15
C LEU A 190 3.40 -9.16 -7.08
N ILE A 191 4.59 -9.15 -6.50
CA ILE A 191 5.86 -9.47 -7.16
C ILE A 191 6.56 -10.55 -6.34
N TRP A 192 7.12 -11.54 -7.03
CA TRP A 192 7.92 -12.58 -6.38
C TRP A 192 9.22 -12.01 -5.80
N ASP A 193 9.48 -12.29 -4.52
CA ASP A 193 10.73 -11.99 -3.83
C ASP A 193 11.62 -13.23 -3.83
N LEU A 194 12.50 -13.33 -4.84
CA LEU A 194 13.45 -14.45 -5.01
C LEU A 194 14.28 -14.75 -3.75
N LYS A 195 14.63 -13.73 -2.96
CA LYS A 195 15.46 -13.91 -1.75
C LYS A 195 14.69 -14.55 -0.61
N ARG A 196 13.37 -14.33 -0.56
CA ARG A 196 12.51 -14.74 0.56
C ARG A 196 11.52 -15.82 0.19
N ASN A 197 11.52 -16.27 -1.07
CA ASN A 197 10.64 -17.30 -1.60
C ASN A 197 9.16 -17.01 -1.31
N ARG A 198 8.73 -15.76 -1.51
CA ARG A 198 7.37 -15.30 -1.21
C ARG A 198 6.91 -14.24 -2.20
N PHE A 199 5.59 -14.08 -2.36
CA PHE A 199 5.05 -12.91 -3.04
C PHE A 199 4.87 -11.75 -2.07
N LYS A 200 5.19 -10.53 -2.52
CA LYS A 200 4.97 -9.29 -1.77
C LYS A 200 4.40 -8.21 -2.68
N GLY A 201 3.60 -7.32 -2.11
CA GLY A 201 3.09 -6.17 -2.84
C GLY A 201 2.05 -5.41 -2.04
N LYS A 202 0.97 -5.01 -2.71
CA LYS A 202 -0.09 -4.23 -2.08
C LYS A 202 -1.48 -4.77 -2.39
N TRP A 203 -2.39 -4.57 -1.45
CA TRP A 203 -3.82 -4.67 -1.66
C TRP A 203 -4.43 -3.26 -1.82
N TYR A 204 -5.56 -3.18 -2.51
CA TYR A 204 -6.31 -1.96 -2.79
C TYR A 204 -7.80 -2.26 -2.68
N THR A 205 -8.55 -1.44 -1.98
CA THR A 205 -10.02 -1.52 -2.00
C THR A 205 -10.64 -0.13 -2.01
N GLN A 206 -11.74 -0.01 -2.75
CA GLN A 206 -12.56 1.17 -2.77
C GLN A 206 -14.03 0.77 -2.72
N THR A 207 -14.68 1.10 -1.62
CA THR A 207 -16.12 0.98 -1.42
C THR A 207 -16.73 2.34 -1.14
N ASN A 208 -18.05 2.39 -0.95
CA ASN A 208 -18.74 3.62 -0.54
C ASN A 208 -18.38 4.05 0.89
N LYS A 209 -17.97 3.11 1.75
CA LYS A 209 -17.69 3.35 3.17
C LYS A 209 -16.20 3.42 3.48
N TYR A 210 -15.38 2.76 2.68
CA TYR A 210 -13.98 2.51 2.99
C TYR A 210 -13.10 2.62 1.75
N ARG A 211 -11.93 3.22 1.92
CA ARG A 211 -10.87 3.28 0.90
C ARG A 211 -9.55 2.96 1.59
N GLY A 212 -8.85 1.96 1.10
CA GLY A 212 -7.64 1.48 1.75
C GLY A 212 -6.67 0.87 0.76
N GLU A 213 -5.39 1.06 1.02
CA GLU A 213 -4.32 0.32 0.37
C GLU A 213 -3.17 0.14 1.37
N ASP A 214 -2.56 -1.04 1.37
CA ASP A 214 -1.34 -1.27 2.14
C ASP A 214 -0.66 -2.58 1.69
N LYS A 215 0.36 -3.01 2.42
CA LYS A 215 1.18 -4.19 2.17
C LYS A 215 0.36 -5.47 2.20
N PHE A 216 0.70 -6.38 1.30
CA PHE A 216 0.17 -7.73 1.23
C PHE A 216 1.30 -8.73 0.94
N GLU A 217 1.24 -9.91 1.56
CA GLU A 217 2.19 -11.00 1.33
C GLU A 217 1.48 -12.35 1.18
N LEU A 218 2.03 -13.21 0.31
CA LEU A 218 1.66 -14.63 0.20
C LEU A 218 2.89 -15.51 0.36
N ASN A 219 2.78 -16.55 1.19
CA ASN A 219 3.79 -17.61 1.31
C ASN A 219 3.17 -18.96 0.97
N PHE A 220 3.91 -19.78 0.23
CA PHE A 220 3.50 -21.15 -0.04
C PHE A 220 3.73 -21.98 1.22
N GLU A 221 2.70 -22.72 1.66
CA GLU A 221 2.77 -23.56 2.86
C GLU A 221 2.91 -25.03 2.48
N ALA A 222 1.98 -25.53 1.67
CA ALA A 222 1.93 -26.94 1.28
C ALA A 222 1.21 -27.11 -0.05
N SER A 223 1.55 -28.17 -0.78
CA SER A 223 0.75 -28.61 -1.92
C SER A 223 -0.65 -28.99 -1.44
N ALA A 224 -1.67 -28.70 -2.25
CA ALA A 224 -3.03 -29.15 -1.93
C ALA A 224 -2.99 -30.68 -1.76
N PRO A 225 -3.66 -31.24 -0.72
CA PRO A 225 -3.76 -32.68 -0.61
C PRO A 225 -4.35 -33.19 -1.92
N LEU A 226 -3.66 -34.15 -2.54
CA LEU A 226 -4.23 -34.88 -3.66
C LEU A 226 -5.53 -35.45 -3.12
N ILE A 227 -6.66 -34.89 -3.57
CA ILE A 227 -7.94 -35.52 -3.35
C ILE A 227 -7.78 -36.84 -4.11
N GLU A 228 -7.45 -37.91 -3.40
CA GLU A 228 -7.66 -39.26 -3.89
C GLU A 228 -9.16 -39.30 -4.16
N THR A 229 -9.54 -38.98 -5.40
CA THR A 229 -10.84 -39.31 -5.93
C THR A 229 -10.88 -40.80 -5.81
N ASN A 230 -11.48 -41.27 -4.71
CA ASN A 230 -11.83 -42.65 -4.49
C ASN A 230 -12.81 -43.00 -5.60
N ASN A 231 -12.27 -43.27 -6.79
CA ASN A 231 -12.90 -43.96 -7.89
C ASN A 231 -13.08 -45.40 -7.42
N ARG A 232 -13.90 -45.57 -6.38
CA ARG A 232 -14.53 -46.83 -6.04
C ARG A 232 -15.53 -47.03 -7.17
N THR A 233 -15.01 -47.55 -8.27
CA THR A 233 -15.76 -48.01 -9.43
C THR A 233 -16.81 -48.95 -8.87
N TRP A 234 -18.06 -48.51 -8.88
CA TRP A 234 -19.19 -49.39 -8.65
C TRP A 234 -19.11 -50.47 -9.74
N GLN A 235 -18.61 -51.65 -9.38
CA GLN A 235 -18.85 -52.84 -10.20
C GLN A 235 -20.32 -53.18 -10.03
N PRO A 236 -21.16 -53.08 -11.08
CA PRO A 236 -22.51 -53.58 -11.00
C PRO A 236 -22.44 -55.08 -10.70
N GLY A 237 -23.07 -55.48 -9.60
CA GLY A 237 -23.13 -56.89 -9.20
C GLY A 237 -23.69 -57.73 -10.32
N ILE A 238 -22.94 -58.75 -10.73
CA ILE A 238 -23.41 -59.78 -11.64
C ILE A 238 -24.54 -60.53 -10.92
N PRO A 239 -25.77 -60.56 -11.46
CA PRO A 239 -26.82 -61.39 -10.89
C PRO A 239 -26.40 -62.86 -11.05
N VAL A 240 -26.35 -63.57 -9.92
CA VAL A 240 -26.19 -65.02 -9.92
C VAL A 240 -27.54 -65.61 -10.36
N VAL A 241 -27.52 -66.35 -11.46
CA VAL A 241 -28.65 -67.11 -12.01
C VAL A 241 -28.79 -68.43 -11.27
#